data_AF-A0A520B6K4-F1
#
_entry.id   AF-A0A520B6K4-F1
#
_cell.length_a   1.000
_cell.length_b   1.000
_cell.length_c   1.000
_cell.angle_alpha   90.00
_cell.angle_beta   90.00
_cell.angle_gamma   90.00
#
_symmetry.space_group_name_H-M   'P 1'
#
loop_
_entity.id
_entity.type
_entity.pdbx_description
1 polymer ?
#
loop_
_entity_poly.entity_id
_entity_poly.type
_entity_poly.pdbx_seq_one_letter_code
_entity_poly.pdbx_strand_id
1 'polypeptide(L)' 'FTRRLADLKGVRDARLEDFRWQLEELRVSLFAQELRTPQPVSVKRLDKVWSQLTG' A
#
# COMPACT_ATOMS: atom_id res chain seq x y z
N PHE A 1 -18.39 -14.30 12.67
CA PHE A 1 -17.77 -13.25 11.84
C PHE A 1 -16.24 -13.28 11.88
N THR A 2 -15.60 -13.42 13.04
CA THR A 2 -14.12 -13.45 13.21
C THR A 2 -13.38 -14.60 12.51
N ARG A 3 -14.03 -15.77 12.33
CA ARG A 3 -13.39 -16.96 11.72
C ARG A 3 -13.10 -16.82 10.22
N ARG A 4 -13.92 -16.05 9.48
CA ARG A 4 -13.78 -15.85 8.02
C ARG A 4 -12.65 -14.88 7.67
N LEU A 5 -12.42 -13.89 8.53
CA LEU A 5 -11.26 -12.99 8.43
C LEU A 5 -9.94 -13.74 8.70
N ALA A 6 -9.96 -14.75 9.56
CA ALA A 6 -8.78 -15.58 9.83
C ALA A 6 -8.47 -16.57 8.68
N ASP A 7 -9.48 -17.11 8.01
CA ASP A 7 -9.31 -17.95 6.81
C ASP A 7 -8.69 -17.15 5.64
N LEU A 8 -9.06 -15.88 5.50
CA LEU A 8 -8.46 -14.95 4.53
C LEU A 8 -7.04 -14.49 4.90
N LYS A 9 -6.58 -14.70 6.15
CA LYS A 9 -5.21 -14.33 6.59
C LYS A 9 -4.10 -15.17 5.94
N GLY A 10 -4.44 -16.24 5.22
CA GLY A 10 -3.44 -17.13 4.61
C GLY A 10 -2.89 -16.68 3.27
N VAL A 11 -3.64 -15.89 2.50
CA VAL A 11 -3.24 -15.51 1.13
C VAL A 11 -2.73 -14.08 1.14
N ARG A 12 -1.40 -13.93 1.21
CA ARG A 12 -0.74 -12.66 0.90
C ARG A 12 -0.85 -12.42 -0.60
N ASP A 13 -1.79 -11.57 -1.02
CA ASP A 13 -1.76 -11.03 -2.38
C ASP A 13 -0.53 -10.12 -2.52
N ALA A 14 0.43 -10.52 -3.35
CA ALA A 14 1.67 -9.78 -3.58
C ALA A 14 1.39 -8.33 -4.02
N ARG A 15 0.27 -8.07 -4.71
CA ARG A 15 -0.11 -6.74 -5.15
C ARG A 15 -0.61 -5.86 -4.00
N LEU A 16 -1.27 -6.46 -3.00
CA LEU A 16 -1.63 -5.76 -1.76
C LEU A 16 -0.39 -5.47 -0.90
N GLU A 17 0.61 -6.36 -0.92
CA GLU A 17 1.88 -6.13 -0.25
C GLU A 17 2.64 -4.97 -0.88
N ASP A 18 2.70 -4.91 -2.22
CA ASP A 18 3.30 -3.80 -2.95
C ASP A 18 2.57 -2.47 -2.67
N PHE A 19 1.24 -2.48 -2.69
CA PHE A 19 0.43 -1.29 -2.35
C PHE A 19 0.70 -0.79 -0.92
N ARG A 20 0.88 -1.70 0.05
CA ARG A 20 1.29 -1.34 1.41
C ARG A 20 2.64 -0.62 1.41
N TRP A 21 3.62 -1.10 0.64
CA TRP A 21 4.92 -0.41 0.54
C TRP A 21 4.79 0.98 -0.08
N GLN A 22 3.96 1.16 -1.12
CA GLN A 22 3.70 2.47 -1.70
C GLN A 22 3.08 3.45 -0.68
N LEU A 23 2.20 2.98 0.22
CA LEU A 23 1.69 3.79 1.33
C LEU A 23 2.79 4.22 2.31
N GLU A 24 3.74 3.34 2.62
CA GLU A 24 4.88 3.68 3.48
C GLU A 24 5.78 4.74 2.82
N GLU A 25 6.06 4.63 1.53
CA GLU A 25 6.82 5.64 0.77
C GLU A 25 6.11 7.01 0.75
N LEU A 26 4.77 7.03 0.66
CA LEU A 26 4.01 8.28 0.79
C LEU A 26 4.17 8.87 2.20
N ARG A 27 4.11 8.04 3.25
CA ARG A 27 4.31 8.51 4.64
C ARG A 27 5.70 9.11 4.82
N VAL A 28 6.75 8.47 4.28
CA VAL A 28 8.11 9.01 4.33
C VAL A 28 8.18 10.35 3.58
N SER A 29 7.56 10.45 2.41
CA SER A 29 7.52 11.70 1.62
C SER A 29 6.85 12.87 2.37
N LEU A 30 5.84 12.58 3.19
CA LEU A 30 5.07 13.59 3.92
C LEU A 30 5.72 14.00 5.25
N PHE A 31 6.38 13.08 5.95
CA PHE A 31 6.81 13.29 7.35
C PHE A 31 8.31 13.17 7.57
N ALA A 32 9.07 12.65 6.60
CA ALA A 32 10.47 12.27 6.74
C ALA A 32 11.28 12.66 5.48
N GLN A 33 11.13 13.92 5.04
CA GLN A 33 11.74 14.41 3.79
C GLN A 33 13.27 14.37 3.80
N GLU A 34 13.91 14.51 4.96
CA GLU A 34 15.37 14.44 5.11
C GLU A 34 15.93 13.05 4.77
N LEU A 35 15.14 12.00 4.98
CA LEU A 35 15.54 10.61 4.70
C LEU A 35 15.58 10.29 3.21
N ARG A 36 14.94 11.13 2.37
CA ARG A 36 14.70 10.94 0.92
C ARG A 36 13.94 9.65 0.61
N THR A 37 13.14 9.66 -0.45
CA THR A 37 12.45 8.45 -0.92
C THR A 37 13.12 7.90 -2.17
N PRO A 38 13.38 6.58 -2.25
CA PRO A 38 13.88 5.96 -3.48
C PRO A 38 12.91 6.11 -4.66
N GLN A 39 11.60 6.14 -4.39
CA GLN A 39 10.58 6.48 -5.38
C GLN A 39 9.54 7.42 -4.77
N PRO A 40 9.34 8.63 -5.31
CA PRO A 40 8.33 9.53 -4.79
C PRO A 40 6.94 8.96 -5.07
N VAL A 41 6.14 8.72 -4.04
CA VAL A 41 4.74 8.28 -4.13
C VAL A 41 3.80 9.44 -3.83
N SER A 42 2.67 9.49 -4.55
CA SER A 42 1.62 10.50 -4.37
C SER A 42 0.25 9.84 -4.17
N VAL A 43 -0.66 10.57 -3.54
CA VAL A 43 -2.05 10.12 -3.32
C VAL A 43 -2.71 9.72 -4.65
N LYS A 44 -2.57 10.55 -5.70
CA LYS A 44 -3.12 10.27 -7.04
C LYS A 44 -2.60 8.95 -7.63
N ARG A 45 -1.34 8.59 -7.38
CA ARG A 45 -0.80 7.30 -7.84
C ARG A 45 -1.43 6.14 -7.06
N LEU A 46 -1.57 6.28 -5.75
CA LEU A 46 -2.22 5.27 -4.90
C LEU A 46 -3.68 5.06 -5.30
N ASP A 47 -4.45 6.12 -5.57
CA ASP A 47 -5.84 5.99 -6.06
C ASP A 47 -5.92 5.16 -7.34
N LYS A 48 -5.00 5.38 -8.29
CA LYS A 48 -4.94 4.61 -9.52
C LYS A 48 -4.64 3.14 -9.26
N VAL A 49 -3.64 2.85 -8.43
CA VAL A 49 -3.27 1.46 -8.10
C VAL A 49 -4.41 0.77 -7.35
N TRP A 50 -5.05 1.45 -6.40
CA TRP A 50 -6.19 0.94 -5.67
C TRP A 50 -7.35 0.59 -6.60
N SER A 51 -7.70 1.49 -7.53
CA SER A 51 -8.72 1.22 -8.54
C SER A 51 -8.40 0.01 -9.44
N GLN A 52 -7.12 -0.29 -9.69
CA GLN A 52 -6.68 -1.47 -10.44
C GLN A 52 -6.72 -2.77 -9.62
N LEU A 53 -6.69 -2.67 -8.30
CA LEU A 53 -6.76 -3.83 -7.40
C LEU A 53 -8.19 -4.23 -7.08
N THR A 54 -9.10 -3.26 -7.03
CA THR A 54 -10.51 -3.46 -6.69
C THR A 54 -11.44 -3.58 -7.90
N GLY A 55 -10.96 -3.18 -9.09
CA GLY A 55 -11.66 -3.36 -10.37
C GLY A 55 -11.30 -4.68 -11.02
#